data_AF-A0A1H6W3R2-F1
#
_entry.id   AF-A0A1H6W3R2-F1
#
_cell.length_a   1.000
_cell.length_b   1.000
_cell.length_c   1.000
_cell.angle_alpha   90.00
_cell.angle_beta   90.00
_cell.angle_gamma   90.00
#
_symmetry.space_group_name_H-M   'P 1'
#
loop_
_entity.id
_entity.type
_entity.pdbx_description
1 polymer ?
#
loop_
_entity_poly.entity_id
_entity_poly.type
_entity_poly.pdbx_seq_one_letter_code
_entity_poly.pdbx_strand_id
1 'polypeptide(L)'
;MYMIDRYELTIPGHMRLVDARSALNHLERLVQSTEEPLGRDQLVDSLTPLVEALNDAADDVRAINGHDAFMRQACEWNYIALSPSEREMLHQIRCCNDDGKKDICKMVSETMNRKPMAVPK
;
A
#
# COMPACT_ATOMS: atom_id res chain seq x y z
N MET A 1 -15.33 -2.93 -10.78
CA MET A 1 -13.98 -3.51 -10.77
C MET A 1 -13.28 -2.97 -9.54
N TYR A 2 -12.96 -3.82 -8.54
CA TYR A 2 -12.28 -3.37 -7.33
C TYR A 2 -10.85 -2.98 -7.70
N MET A 3 -10.50 -1.70 -7.62
CA MET A 3 -9.11 -1.28 -7.79
C MET A 3 -8.33 -1.67 -6.54
N ILE A 4 -7.31 -2.50 -6.74
CA ILE A 4 -6.28 -2.74 -5.72
C ILE A 4 -5.45 -1.46 -5.66
N ASP A 5 -5.59 -0.73 -4.57
CA ASP A 5 -4.97 0.59 -4.38
C ASP A 5 -3.53 0.44 -3.86
N ARG A 6 -3.32 -0.55 -2.98
CA ARG A 6 -2.01 -0.91 -2.44
C ARG A 6 -2.02 -2.35 -1.92
N TYR A 7 -0.83 -2.94 -1.85
CA TYR A 7 -0.58 -4.18 -1.13
C TYR A 7 -0.02 -3.83 0.24
N GLU A 8 -0.64 -4.34 1.31
CA GLU A 8 -0.06 -4.27 2.66
C GLU A 8 0.48 -5.66 3.03
N LEU A 9 1.62 -5.65 3.72
CA LEU A 9 2.19 -6.83 4.33
C LEU A 9 1.85 -6.82 5.82
N THR A 10 1.54 -7.99 6.37
CA THR A 10 1.43 -8.15 7.82
C THR A 10 2.82 -8.02 8.48
N ILE A 11 2.86 -7.80 9.80
CA ILE A 11 4.12 -7.80 10.55
C ILE A 11 4.88 -9.13 10.40
N PRO A 12 4.23 -10.32 10.49
CA PRO A 12 4.86 -11.59 10.14
C PRO A 12 5.45 -11.62 8.73
N GLY A 13 4.70 -11.16 7.71
CA GLY A 13 5.22 -11.06 6.35
C GLY A 13 6.44 -10.14 6.25
N HIS A 14 6.49 -9.04 7.00
CA HIS A 14 7.66 -8.15 7.02
C HIS A 14 8.89 -8.85 7.61
N MET A 15 8.72 -9.66 8.65
CA MET A 15 9.79 -10.49 9.20
C MET A 15 10.30 -11.49 8.17
N ARG A 16 9.42 -12.08 7.37
CA ARG A 16 9.80 -12.98 6.27
C ARG A 16 10.61 -12.30 5.17
N LEU A 17 10.32 -11.04 4.84
CA LEU A 17 11.19 -10.27 3.94
C LEU A 17 12.58 -10.00 4.54
N VAL A 18 12.68 -9.82 5.86
CA VAL A 18 13.97 -9.70 6.54
C VAL A 18 14.75 -11.02 6.48
N ASP A 19 14.07 -12.16 6.67
CA ASP A 19 14.65 -13.49 6.51
C ASP A 19 15.14 -13.73 5.07
N ALA A 20 14.31 -13.40 4.07
CA ALA A 20 14.67 -13.48 2.66
C ALA A 20 15.91 -12.64 2.34
N ARG A 21 15.98 -11.40 2.86
CA ARG A 21 17.17 -10.55 2.71
C ARG A 21 18.42 -11.16 3.34
N SER A 22 18.29 -11.77 4.51
CA SER A 22 19.42 -12.47 5.15
C SER A 22 19.89 -13.67 4.33
N ALA A 23 18.97 -14.48 3.79
CA ALA A 23 19.28 -15.60 2.92
C ALA A 23 19.97 -15.12 1.62
N LEU A 24 19.50 -14.03 1.02
CA LEU A 24 20.11 -13.43 -0.17
C LEU A 24 21.54 -12.95 0.09
N ASN A 25 21.76 -12.26 1.22
CA ASN A 25 23.11 -11.83 1.62
C ASN A 25 24.05 -13.01 1.84
N HIS A 26 23.54 -14.12 2.38
CA HIS A 26 24.33 -15.34 2.56
C HIS A 26 24.72 -15.94 1.20
N LEU A 27 23.77 -16.02 0.26
CA LEU A 27 24.01 -16.51 -1.08
C LEU A 27 24.98 -15.62 -1.87
N GLU A 28 24.86 -14.30 -1.73
CA GLU A 28 25.80 -13.34 -2.33
C GLU A 28 27.22 -13.58 -1.84
N ARG A 29 27.42 -13.73 -0.53
CA ARG A 29 28.75 -14.06 0.04
C ARG A 29 29.26 -15.40 -0.44
N LEU A 30 28.40 -16.40 -0.55
CA LEU A 30 28.76 -17.74 -1.04
C LEU A 30 29.26 -17.65 -2.48
N VAL A 31 28.53 -16.96 -3.36
CA VAL A 31 28.93 -16.73 -4.76
C VAL A 31 30.25 -15.96 -4.84
N GLN A 32 30.46 -14.97 -3.98
CA GLN A 32 31.71 -14.19 -3.94
C GLN A 32 32.91 -14.99 -3.39
N SER A 33 32.67 -15.96 -2.51
CA SER A 33 33.73 -16.76 -1.87
C SER A 33 34.15 -17.99 -2.67
N THR A 34 33.40 -18.38 -3.70
CA THR A 34 33.64 -19.61 -4.45
C THR A 34 34.29 -19.27 -5.79
N GLU A 35 35.51 -19.77 -6.04
CA GLU A 35 36.20 -19.58 -7.33
C GLU A 35 35.66 -20.50 -8.43
N GLU A 36 34.98 -21.59 -8.05
CA GLU A 36 34.32 -22.55 -8.95
C GLU A 36 32.80 -22.41 -8.92
N PRO A 37 32.09 -22.79 -10.01
CA PRO A 37 30.63 -22.79 -10.05
C PRO A 37 30.06 -23.72 -8.97
N LEU A 38 29.07 -23.23 -8.21
CA LEU A 38 28.37 -24.03 -7.22
C LEU A 38 27.69 -25.24 -7.88
N GLY A 39 27.84 -26.41 -7.26
CA GLY A 39 27.11 -27.61 -7.65
C GLY A 39 25.60 -27.42 -7.49
N ARG A 40 24.81 -28.10 -8.33
CA ARG A 40 23.34 -27.98 -8.34
C ARG A 40 22.70 -28.16 -6.96
N ASP A 41 23.12 -29.18 -6.22
CA ASP A 41 22.54 -29.52 -4.92
C ASP A 41 22.85 -28.43 -3.88
N GLN A 42 24.09 -27.94 -3.86
CA GLN A 42 24.51 -26.84 -2.99
C GLN A 42 23.77 -25.53 -3.31
N LEU A 43 23.47 -25.30 -4.59
CA LEU A 43 22.71 -24.15 -5.06
C LEU A 43 21.22 -24.26 -4.67
N VAL A 44 20.64 -25.46 -4.73
CA VAL A 44 19.28 -25.73 -4.25
C VAL A 44 19.19 -25.52 -2.74
N ASP A 45 20.12 -26.07 -1.97
CA ASP A 45 20.15 -25.91 -0.52
C ASP A 45 20.30 -24.43 -0.10
N SER A 46 21.11 -23.67 -0.85
CA SER A 46 21.33 -22.25 -0.59
C SER A 46 20.15 -21.36 -0.99
N LEU A 47 19.39 -21.75 -2.03
CA LEU A 47 18.22 -20.99 -2.50
C LEU A 47 16.94 -21.31 -1.74
N THR A 48 16.83 -22.51 -1.16
CA THR A 48 15.60 -22.97 -0.50
C THR A 48 15.11 -21.98 0.58
N PRO A 49 15.96 -21.50 1.51
CA PRO A 49 15.53 -20.54 2.54
C PRO A 49 15.05 -19.20 1.97
N LEU A 50 15.65 -18.76 0.85
CA LEU A 50 15.26 -17.53 0.16
C LEU A 50 13.87 -17.69 -0.47
N VAL A 51 13.65 -18.80 -1.18
CA VAL A 51 12.38 -19.09 -1.86
C VAL A 51 11.26 -19.27 -0.85
N GLU A 52 11.49 -20.01 0.22
CA GLU A 52 10.51 -20.20 1.31
C GLU A 52 10.13 -18.87 1.96
N ALA A 53 11.12 -18.05 2.32
CA ALA A 53 10.85 -16.75 2.93
C ALA A 53 10.10 -15.78 2.00
N LEU A 54 10.38 -15.81 0.70
CA LEU A 54 9.66 -15.00 -0.30
C LEU A 54 8.22 -15.50 -0.52
N ASN A 55 8.01 -16.82 -0.55
CA ASN A 55 6.66 -17.40 -0.66
C ASN A 55 5.83 -17.09 0.59
N ASP A 56 6.39 -17.29 1.79
CA ASP A 56 5.71 -16.93 3.04
C ASP A 56 5.35 -15.44 3.08
N ALA A 57 6.26 -14.55 2.64
CA ALA A 57 5.99 -13.13 2.57
C ALA A 57 4.89 -12.81 1.54
N ALA A 58 4.88 -13.48 0.39
CA ALA A 58 3.87 -13.32 -0.65
C ALA A 58 2.47 -13.79 -0.21
N ASP A 59 2.39 -14.89 0.55
CA ASP A 59 1.14 -15.41 1.11
C ASP A 59 0.56 -14.46 2.17
N ASP A 60 1.42 -13.70 2.85
CA ASP A 60 1.04 -12.65 3.80
C ASP A 60 0.69 -11.30 3.13
N VAL A 61 0.90 -11.17 1.81
CA VAL A 61 0.46 -9.99 1.06
C VAL A 61 -1.06 -9.97 0.98
N ARG A 62 -1.66 -8.89 1.46
CA ARG A 62 -3.09 -8.65 1.26
C ARG A 62 -3.30 -7.49 0.32
N ALA A 63 -4.04 -7.75 -0.75
CA ALA A 63 -4.59 -6.70 -1.59
C ALA A 63 -5.57 -5.89 -0.75
N ILE A 64 -5.28 -4.60 -0.58
CA ILE A 64 -6.21 -3.71 0.09
C ILE A 64 -7.13 -3.10 -0.95
N ASN A 65 -8.41 -3.40 -0.77
CA ASN A 65 -9.48 -2.72 -1.46
C ASN A 65 -9.38 -1.23 -1.14
N GLY A 66 -9.36 -0.37 -2.17
CA GLY A 66 -9.31 1.08 -2.01
C GLY A 66 -10.41 1.61 -1.07
N HIS A 67 -11.52 0.88 -0.93
CA HIS A 67 -12.58 1.13 0.05
C HIS A 67 -12.10 1.02 1.51
N ASP A 68 -11.39 -0.05 1.88
CA ASP A 68 -10.96 -0.27 3.27
C ASP A 68 -9.85 0.70 3.67
N ALA A 69 -8.94 1.01 2.74
CA ALA A 69 -7.94 2.05 2.92
C ALA A 69 -8.60 3.42 3.12
N PHE A 70 -9.62 3.74 2.31
CA PHE A 70 -10.38 4.98 2.43
C PHE A 70 -11.13 5.06 3.77
N MET A 71 -11.79 3.99 4.21
CA MET A 71 -12.51 3.97 5.48
C MET A 71 -11.58 4.15 6.68
N ARG A 72 -10.39 3.52 6.69
CA ARG A 72 -9.37 3.78 7.72
C ARG A 72 -8.93 5.25 7.74
N GLN A 73 -8.63 5.81 6.57
CA GLN A 73 -8.19 7.20 6.45
C GLN A 73 -9.30 8.20 6.83
N ALA A 74 -10.55 7.90 6.48
CA ALA A 74 -11.70 8.68 6.92
C ALA A 74 -11.86 8.68 8.45
N CYS A 75 -11.65 7.52 9.09
CA CYS A 75 -11.61 7.43 10.55
C CYS A 75 -10.47 8.24 11.17
N GLU A 76 -9.25 8.21 10.59
CA GLU A 76 -8.10 9.03 11.03
C GLU A 76 -8.38 10.53 10.92
N TRP A 77 -9.18 10.95 9.94
CA TRP A 77 -9.65 12.32 9.77
C TRP A 77 -10.90 12.68 10.61
N ASN A 78 -11.32 11.81 11.53
CA ASN A 78 -12.53 11.95 12.35
C ASN A 78 -13.85 12.04 11.56
N TYR A 79 -13.90 11.52 10.34
CA TYR A 79 -15.15 11.32 9.60
C TYR A 79 -15.83 10.02 10.06
N ILE A 80 -16.38 10.02 11.28
CA ILE A 80 -16.87 8.80 11.96
C ILE A 80 -18.22 8.30 11.41
N ALA A 81 -18.88 9.05 10.50
CA ALA A 81 -20.19 8.66 9.95
C ALA A 81 -20.50 9.31 8.58
N LEU A 82 -19.63 9.11 7.59
CA LEU A 82 -19.94 9.57 6.22
C LEU A 82 -21.18 8.86 5.67
N SER A 83 -22.15 9.63 5.18
CA SER A 83 -23.28 9.11 4.42
C SER A 83 -22.79 8.38 3.15
N PRO A 84 -23.60 7.49 2.55
CA PRO A 84 -23.24 6.84 1.28
C PRO A 84 -22.82 7.81 0.19
N SER A 85 -23.51 8.95 0.06
CA SER A 85 -23.19 10.00 -0.92
C SER A 85 -21.86 10.71 -0.63
N GLU A 86 -21.55 11.01 0.64
CA GLU A 86 -20.28 11.65 1.00
C GLU A 86 -19.10 10.70 0.77
N ARG A 87 -19.29 9.41 1.04
CA ARG A 87 -18.28 8.37 0.73
C ARG A 87 -18.00 8.28 -0.75
N GLU A 88 -19.05 8.23 -1.58
CA GLU A 88 -18.90 8.16 -3.03
C GLU A 88 -18.21 9.41 -3.59
N MET A 89 -18.60 10.59 -3.12
CA MET A 89 -17.97 11.85 -3.53
C MET A 89 -16.49 11.90 -3.16
N LEU A 90 -16.13 11.55 -1.92
CA LEU A 90 -14.73 11.53 -1.49
C LEU A 90 -13.90 10.48 -2.24
N HIS A 91 -14.47 9.32 -2.56
CA HIS A 91 -13.82 8.32 -3.40
C HIS A 91 -13.55 8.86 -4.81
N GLN A 92 -14.53 9.52 -5.43
CA GLN A 92 -14.36 10.14 -6.75
C GLN A 92 -13.26 11.22 -6.73
N ILE A 93 -13.21 12.07 -5.69
CA ILE A 93 -12.17 13.08 -5.52
C ILE A 93 -10.78 12.43 -5.41
N ARG A 94 -10.65 11.30 -4.70
CA ARG A 94 -9.39 10.55 -4.58
C ARG A 94 -8.90 10.04 -5.94
N CYS A 95 -9.82 9.57 -6.78
CA CYS A 95 -9.51 9.06 -8.11
C CYS A 95 -9.17 10.16 -9.14
N CYS A 96 -9.36 11.44 -8.81
CA CYS A 96 -8.94 12.54 -9.67
C CYS A 96 -7.41 12.66 -9.75
N ASN A 97 -6.92 13.09 -10.91
CA ASN A 97 -5.56 13.57 -11.08
C ASN A 97 -5.37 14.95 -10.38
N ASP A 98 -4.13 15.45 -10.34
CA ASP A 98 -3.80 16.67 -9.61
C ASP A 98 -4.51 17.91 -10.17
N ASP A 99 -4.74 17.96 -11.47
CA ASP A 99 -5.48 19.06 -12.09
C ASP A 99 -6.97 19.01 -11.73
N GLY A 100 -7.58 17.83 -11.72
CA GLY A 100 -8.95 17.64 -11.25
C GLY A 100 -9.11 18.02 -9.76
N LYS A 101 -8.12 17.71 -8.92
CA LYS A 101 -8.12 18.14 -7.51
C LYS A 101 -8.05 19.67 -7.36
N LYS A 102 -7.24 20.35 -8.18
CA LYS A 102 -7.18 21.83 -8.20
C LYS A 102 -8.51 22.44 -8.60
N ASP A 103 -9.17 21.89 -9.62
CA ASP A 103 -10.48 22.36 -10.08
C ASP A 103 -11.54 22.20 -9.00
N ILE A 104 -11.56 21.05 -8.30
CA ILE A 104 -12.46 20.83 -7.15
C ILE A 104 -12.19 21.86 -6.05
N CYS A 105 -10.93 22.08 -5.67
CA CYS A 105 -10.58 23.08 -4.67
C CYS A 105 -11.04 24.49 -5.08
N LYS A 106 -10.89 24.85 -6.36
CA LYS A 106 -11.37 26.12 -6.89
C LYS A 106 -12.88 26.26 -6.80
N MET A 107 -13.64 25.23 -7.21
CA MET A 107 -15.11 25.23 -7.09
C MET A 107 -15.58 25.35 -5.65
N VAL A 108 -14.95 24.63 -4.71
CA VAL A 108 -15.27 24.72 -3.28
C VAL A 108 -15.03 26.14 -2.77
N SER A 109 -13.90 26.75 -3.15
CA SER A 109 -13.55 28.12 -2.77
C SER A 109 -14.55 29.13 -3.32
N GLU A 110 -14.93 29.01 -4.59
CA GLU A 110 -15.95 29.86 -5.22
C GLU A 110 -17.33 29.69 -4.58
N THR A 111 -17.69 28.45 -4.21
CA THR A 111 -18.97 28.15 -3.55
C THR A 111 -19.02 28.76 -2.14
N MET A 112 -17.93 28.68 -1.38
CA MET A 112 -17.83 29.30 -0.05
C MET A 112 -17.93 30.82 -0.14
N ASN A 113 -17.32 31.43 -1.15
CA ASN A 113 -17.41 32.88 -1.39
C ASN A 113 -18.83 33.35 -1.76
N ARG A 114 -19.64 32.47 -2.36
CA ARG A 114 -21.04 32.75 -2.72
C ARG A 114 -22.03 32.37 -1.61
N LYS A 115 -21.59 31.63 -0.59
CA LYS A 115 -22.45 31.21 0.51
C LYS A 115 -22.75 32.44 1.38
N PRO A 116 -24.02 32.85 1.53
CA PRO A 116 -24.34 33.98 2.40
C PRO A 116 -23.88 33.64 3.83
N MET A 117 -23.07 34.52 4.44
CA MET A 117 -22.75 34.37 5.86
C MET A 117 -24.07 34.36 6.63
N ALA A 118 -24.30 33.31 7.43
CA ALA A 118 -25.39 33.34 8.38
C ALA A 118 -25.14 34.53 9.31
N VAL A 119 -26.03 35.52 9.28
CA VAL A 119 -26.00 36.64 10.22
C VAL A 119 -26.15 36.03 11.62
N PRO A 120 -25.21 36.27 12.55
CA PRO A 120 -25.35 35.79 13.91
C PRO A 120 -26.66 36.34 14.50
N LYS A 121 -27.48 35.46 15.09
CA LYS A 121 -28.60 35.87 15.94
C LYS A 121 -28.11 36.22 17.33
#